data_AF-A0A1I8J186-F1
#
_entry.id   AF-A0A1I8J186-F1
#
_cell.length_a   1.000
_cell.length_b   1.000
_cell.length_c   1.000
_cell.angle_alpha   90.00
_cell.angle_beta   90.00
_cell.angle_gamma   90.00
#
_symmetry.space_group_name_H-M   'P 1'
#
loop_
_entity.id
_entity.type
_entity.pdbx_description
1 polymer ?
#
loop_
_entity_poly.entity_id
_entity_poly.type
_entity_poly.pdbx_seq_one_letter_code
_entity_poly.pdbx_strand_id
1 'polypeptide(L)'
;MAVARVLAIVTAFSVYLGSSSALDLRVGVITEAGNLNSSLIDVAFARRVNYNWRVLQGHTLSYVHVNVSSCSSHQAVRTVCSESGLSGLIGVGSCSLLDEVSSLSKSLQLPLIALPTGLCDSARLSKGMLQLVF
;
A
#
# COMPACT_ATOMS: atom_id res chain seq x y z
N MET A 1 -19.49 45.40 21.86
CA MET A 1 -20.00 44.04 21.57
C MET A 1 -19.50 43.43 20.26
N ALA A 2 -18.82 44.16 19.36
CA ALA A 2 -18.32 43.60 18.09
C ALA A 2 -17.04 42.74 18.23
N VAL A 3 -16.13 43.09 19.15
CA VAL A 3 -14.82 42.43 19.33
C VAL A 3 -14.96 40.97 19.79
N ALA A 4 -15.93 40.67 20.67
CA ALA A 4 -16.18 39.33 21.17
C ALA A 4 -16.69 38.37 20.07
N ARG A 5 -17.40 38.88 19.06
CA ARG A 5 -17.90 38.08 17.94
C ARG A 5 -16.80 37.71 16.95
N VAL A 6 -15.86 38.63 16.70
CA VAL A 6 -14.70 38.38 15.84
C VAL A 6 -13.78 37.34 16.47
N LEU A 7 -13.53 37.43 17.79
CA LEU A 7 -12.70 36.47 18.51
C LEU A 7 -13.30 35.05 18.49
N ALA A 8 -14.62 34.93 18.63
CA ALA A 8 -15.33 33.64 18.56
C ALA A 8 -15.29 33.01 17.15
N ILE A 9 -15.30 33.83 16.09
CA ILE A 9 -15.19 33.34 14.71
C ILE A 9 -13.76 32.84 14.43
N VAL A 10 -12.74 33.56 14.90
CA VAL A 10 -11.32 33.16 14.71
C VAL A 10 -11.02 31.87 15.46
N THR A 11 -11.48 31.70 16.71
CA THR A 11 -11.27 30.46 17.46
C THR A 11 -12.05 29.28 16.88
N ALA A 12 -13.28 29.49 16.40
CA ALA A 12 -14.03 28.44 15.70
C ALA A 12 -13.36 28.00 14.39
N PHE A 13 -12.74 28.93 13.66
CA PHE A 13 -12.00 28.62 12.43
C PHE A 13 -10.71 27.84 12.71
N SER A 14 -9.99 28.18 13.80
CA SER A 14 -8.79 27.43 14.23
C SER A 14 -9.11 26.01 14.70
N VAL A 15 -10.29 25.77 15.26
CA VAL A 15 -10.74 24.43 15.68
C VAL A 15 -11.16 23.58 14.47
N TYR A 16 -11.71 24.18 13.41
CA TYR A 16 -12.14 23.46 12.20
C TYR A 16 -10.97 22.99 11.31
N LEU A 17 -9.80 23.62 11.43
CA LEU A 17 -8.58 23.26 10.69
C LEU A 17 -7.75 22.15 11.36
N GLY A 18 -8.15 21.65 12.53
CA GLY A 18 -7.28 20.89 13.43
C GLY A 18 -7.42 19.37 13.43
N SER A 19 -8.33 18.76 12.67
CA SER A 19 -8.61 17.32 12.77
C SER A 19 -8.38 16.59 11.45
N SER A 20 -7.20 16.73 10.86
CA SER A 20 -6.75 15.70 9.93
C SER A 20 -6.31 14.50 10.76
N SER A 21 -7.19 13.51 10.89
CA SER A 21 -6.86 12.24 11.52
C SER A 21 -5.67 11.64 10.80
N ALA A 22 -4.59 11.37 11.53
CA ALA A 22 -3.46 10.66 10.95
C ALA A 22 -3.92 9.27 10.48
N LEU A 23 -3.93 9.05 9.16
CA LEU A 23 -4.18 7.74 8.56
C LEU A 23 -2.93 6.88 8.72
N ASP A 24 -3.12 5.67 9.27
CA ASP A 24 -2.12 4.61 9.24
C ASP A 24 -2.49 3.63 8.12
N LEU A 25 -1.82 3.75 6.99
CA LEU A 25 -2.04 2.93 5.81
C LEU A 25 -1.12 1.72 5.89
N ARG A 26 -1.69 0.52 5.84
CA ARG A 26 -0.92 -0.74 5.96
C ARG A 26 -0.96 -1.50 4.64
N VAL A 27 0.19 -1.80 4.06
CA VAL A 27 0.26 -2.42 2.72
C VAL A 27 0.90 -3.81 2.79
N GLY A 28 0.28 -4.81 2.16
CA GLY A 28 0.86 -6.14 2.04
C GLY A 28 1.84 -6.19 0.87
N VAL A 29 3.11 -6.48 1.12
CA VAL A 29 4.14 -6.63 0.08
C VAL A 29 4.47 -8.11 -0.06
N ILE A 30 4.06 -8.71 -1.18
CA ILE A 30 4.24 -10.12 -1.49
C ILE A 30 5.37 -10.23 -2.50
N THR A 31 6.45 -10.93 -2.13
CA THR A 31 7.61 -11.10 -3.01
C THR A 31 7.95 -12.55 -3.20
N GLU A 32 8.41 -12.90 -4.39
CA GLU A 32 9.03 -14.20 -4.65
C GLU A 32 10.44 -14.28 -4.03
N ALA A 33 10.78 -15.44 -3.46
CA ALA A 33 12.05 -15.65 -2.78
C ALA A 33 13.24 -15.42 -3.73
N GLY A 34 14.16 -14.54 -3.31
CA GLY A 34 15.35 -14.17 -4.08
C GLY A 34 15.16 -13.02 -5.07
N ASN A 35 13.94 -12.51 -5.20
CA ASN A 35 13.61 -11.51 -6.23
C ASN A 35 13.75 -10.06 -5.73
N LEU A 36 13.53 -9.82 -4.44
CA LEU A 36 13.72 -8.51 -3.80
C LEU A 36 14.35 -8.66 -2.42
N ASN A 37 15.28 -7.76 -2.10
CA ASN A 37 15.87 -7.64 -0.78
C ASN A 37 14.94 -6.82 0.12
N SER A 38 14.64 -7.31 1.34
CA SER A 38 13.80 -6.61 2.32
C SER A 38 14.28 -5.18 2.62
N SER A 39 15.60 -4.97 2.61
CA SER A 39 16.20 -3.64 2.79
C SER A 39 15.78 -2.59 1.75
N LEU A 40 15.45 -3.01 0.52
CA LEU A 40 14.94 -2.08 -0.50
C LEU A 40 13.50 -1.64 -0.17
N ILE A 41 12.71 -2.56 0.39
CA ILE A 41 11.34 -2.28 0.84
C ILE A 41 11.41 -1.32 2.04
N ASP A 42 12.27 -1.59 3.02
CA ASP A 42 12.53 -0.70 4.16
C ASP A 42 12.89 0.73 3.70
N VAL A 43 13.84 0.85 2.76
CA VAL A 43 14.28 2.16 2.26
C VAL A 43 13.14 2.88 1.50
N ALA A 44 12.35 2.16 0.71
CA ALA A 44 11.21 2.75 0.00
C ALA A 44 10.15 3.28 1.00
N PHE A 45 9.70 2.44 1.92
CA PHE A 45 8.64 2.82 2.87
C PHE A 45 9.13 3.84 3.91
N ALA A 46 10.29 3.63 4.53
CA ALA A 46 10.79 4.54 5.56
C ALA A 46 11.30 5.86 4.96
N ARG A 47 12.25 5.81 4.01
CA ARG A 47 12.91 7.05 3.53
C ARG A 47 12.14 7.77 2.44
N ARG A 48 11.59 7.05 1.45
CA ARG A 48 10.97 7.72 0.29
C ARG A 48 9.55 8.18 0.58
N VAL A 49 8.84 7.46 1.45
CA VAL A 49 7.46 7.75 1.78
C VAL A 49 7.35 8.42 3.15
N ASN A 50 7.64 7.71 4.25
CA ASN A 50 7.34 8.22 5.60
C ASN A 50 8.18 9.44 6.01
N TYR A 51 9.47 9.48 5.68
CA TYR A 51 10.32 10.65 5.95
C TYR A 51 10.13 11.78 4.94
N ASN A 52 9.35 11.54 3.89
CA ASN A 52 9.05 12.57 2.91
C ASN A 52 7.74 13.26 3.28
N TRP A 53 7.89 14.38 3.98
CA TRP A 53 6.77 15.26 4.35
C TRP A 53 5.98 15.76 3.13
N ARG A 54 6.42 15.59 1.88
CA ARG A 54 5.61 15.96 0.70
C ARG A 54 4.68 14.85 0.24
N VAL A 55 4.93 13.60 0.64
CA VAL A 55 4.22 12.43 0.12
C VAL A 55 3.06 12.04 1.03
N LEU A 56 3.28 11.96 2.34
CA LEU A 56 2.24 11.63 3.33
C LEU A 56 2.34 12.58 4.54
N GLN A 57 1.77 13.78 4.40
CA GLN A 57 1.71 14.75 5.50
C GLN A 57 0.79 14.27 6.61
N GLY A 58 1.37 14.04 7.80
CA GLY A 58 0.60 13.62 8.98
C GLY A 58 0.02 12.21 8.87
N HIS A 59 0.56 11.37 7.98
CA HIS A 59 0.11 10.00 7.76
C HIS A 59 1.31 9.05 7.80
N THR A 60 1.07 7.79 8.17
CA THR A 60 2.10 6.76 8.22
C THR A 60 1.76 5.65 7.25
N LEU A 61 2.76 5.17 6.52
CA LEU A 61 2.66 3.99 5.67
C LEU A 61 3.47 2.86 6.33
N SER A 62 2.78 1.82 6.78
CA SER A 62 3.38 0.59 7.29
C SER A 62 3.22 -0.54 6.27
N TYR A 63 4.03 -1.59 6.38
CA TYR A 63 3.94 -2.72 5.47
C TYR A 63 4.12 -4.07 6.17
N VAL A 64 3.56 -5.10 5.58
CA VAL A 64 3.79 -6.51 5.96
C VAL A 64 4.47 -7.19 4.79
N HIS A 65 5.69 -7.66 5.00
CA HIS A 65 6.45 -8.38 3.97
C HIS A 65 6.16 -9.88 4.06
N VAL A 66 5.69 -10.43 2.96
CA VAL A 66 5.40 -11.85 2.80
C VAL A 66 6.32 -12.40 1.72
N ASN A 67 7.32 -13.16 2.15
CA ASN A 67 8.25 -13.80 1.23
C ASN A 67 7.75 -15.21 0.89
N VAL A 68 7.61 -15.49 -0.40
CA VAL A 68 6.98 -16.70 -0.91
C VAL A 68 8.02 -17.48 -1.71
N SER A 69 8.30 -18.71 -1.32
CA SER A 69 9.01 -19.62 -2.23
C SER A 69 8.11 -19.95 -3.41
N SER A 70 8.67 -20.02 -4.62
CA SER A 70 7.97 -20.19 -5.91
C SER A 70 6.97 -21.35 -5.99
N CYS A 71 6.95 -22.25 -5.01
CA CYS A 71 6.05 -23.41 -4.91
C CYS A 71 4.90 -23.28 -3.89
N SER A 72 4.77 -22.17 -3.15
CA SER A 72 3.81 -22.04 -2.04
C SER A 72 3.03 -20.72 -2.03
N SER A 73 2.52 -20.29 -3.18
CA SER A 73 1.63 -19.14 -3.32
C SER A 73 0.42 -19.14 -2.35
N HIS A 74 -0.11 -20.31 -2.00
CA HIS A 74 -1.11 -20.48 -0.93
C HIS A 74 -0.67 -19.98 0.46
N GLN A 75 0.61 -20.08 0.79
CA GLN A 75 1.15 -19.56 2.05
C GLN A 75 1.09 -18.03 2.07
N ALA A 76 1.35 -17.40 0.91
CA ALA A 76 1.25 -15.96 0.75
C ALA A 76 -0.17 -15.46 1.01
N VAL A 77 -1.13 -16.12 0.35
CA VAL A 77 -2.57 -15.84 0.50
C VAL A 77 -2.99 -16.00 1.96
N ARG A 78 -2.57 -17.07 2.63
CA ARG A 78 -2.92 -17.32 4.03
C ARG A 78 -2.39 -16.23 4.96
N THR A 79 -1.14 -15.81 4.78
CA THR A 79 -0.54 -14.74 5.61
C THR A 79 -1.21 -13.39 5.35
N VAL A 80 -1.48 -13.04 4.10
CA VAL A 80 -2.16 -11.78 3.75
C VAL A 80 -3.60 -11.75 4.26
N CYS A 81 -4.33 -12.86 4.14
CA CYS A 81 -5.69 -12.97 4.69
C CYS A 81 -5.73 -12.98 6.23
N SER A 82 -4.65 -13.37 6.90
CA SER A 82 -4.58 -13.29 8.37
C SER A 82 -4.27 -11.88 8.88
N GLU A 83 -3.79 -10.99 8.01
CA GLU A 83 -3.57 -9.60 8.36
C GLU A 83 -4.86 -8.79 8.19
N SER A 84 -5.20 -8.01 9.21
CA SER A 84 -6.31 -7.08 9.19
C SER A 84 -5.83 -5.65 8.94
N GLY A 85 -6.72 -4.81 8.39
CA GLY A 85 -6.45 -3.38 8.16
C GLY A 85 -5.54 -3.09 6.96
N LEU A 86 -5.34 -4.05 6.06
CA LEU A 86 -4.61 -3.80 4.82
C LEU A 86 -5.38 -2.81 3.93
N SER A 87 -4.70 -1.75 3.50
CA SER A 87 -5.22 -0.73 2.58
C SER A 87 -4.88 -1.02 1.11
N GLY A 88 -3.97 -1.96 0.86
CA GLY A 88 -3.55 -2.33 -0.49
C GLY A 88 -2.53 -3.47 -0.50
N LEU A 89 -2.27 -3.98 -1.70
CA LEU A 89 -1.32 -5.06 -1.97
C LEU A 89 -0.30 -4.63 -3.03
N ILE A 90 0.94 -5.07 -2.83
CA ILE A 90 2.03 -4.96 -3.80
C ILE A 90 2.56 -6.36 -4.06
N GLY A 91 2.41 -6.85 -5.29
CA GLY A 91 2.95 -8.14 -5.71
C GLY A 91 4.22 -7.95 -6.55
N VAL A 92 5.31 -8.63 -6.21
CA VAL A 92 6.56 -8.62 -6.99
C VAL A 92 7.01 -10.05 -7.24
N GLY A 93 6.99 -10.49 -8.49
CA GLY A 93 7.25 -11.90 -8.78
C GLY A 93 7.03 -12.31 -10.22
N SER A 94 7.08 -13.62 -10.42
CA SER A 94 6.65 -14.28 -11.64
C SER A 94 5.15 -14.06 -11.91
N CYS A 95 4.76 -14.22 -13.17
CA CYS A 95 3.39 -14.01 -13.62
C CYS A 95 2.38 -14.93 -12.90
N SER A 96 2.77 -16.16 -12.59
CA SER A 96 1.93 -17.12 -11.87
C SER A 96 1.58 -16.63 -10.47
N LEU A 97 2.58 -16.10 -9.73
CA LEU A 97 2.34 -15.50 -8.42
C LEU A 97 1.43 -14.28 -8.53
N LEU A 98 1.67 -13.42 -9.52
CA LEU A 98 0.88 -12.19 -9.70
C LEU A 98 -0.57 -12.46 -10.10
N ASP A 99 -0.85 -13.54 -10.83
CA ASP A 99 -2.21 -13.96 -11.20
C ASP A 99 -3.00 -14.41 -9.96
N GLU A 100 -2.35 -15.15 -9.06
CA GLU A 100 -2.94 -15.52 -7.77
C GLU A 100 -3.16 -14.32 -6.86
N VAL A 101 -2.17 -13.41 -6.77
CA VAL A 101 -2.28 -12.19 -5.97
C VAL A 101 -3.35 -11.24 -6.55
N SER A 102 -3.54 -11.20 -7.86
CA SER A 102 -4.63 -10.46 -8.53
C SER A 102 -6.01 -11.04 -8.21
N SER A 103 -6.12 -12.37 -8.18
CA SER A 103 -7.35 -13.03 -7.74
C SER A 103 -7.65 -12.74 -6.27
N LEU A 104 -6.62 -12.76 -5.43
CA LEU A 104 -6.71 -12.40 -4.01
C LEU A 104 -7.16 -10.95 -3.81
N SER A 105 -6.54 -10.01 -4.52
CA SER A 105 -6.85 -8.58 -4.38
C SER A 105 -8.31 -8.28 -4.77
N LYS A 106 -8.82 -8.94 -5.82
CA LYS A 106 -10.23 -8.87 -6.21
C LYS A 106 -11.16 -9.42 -5.13
N SER A 107 -10.79 -10.55 -4.52
CA SER A 107 -11.58 -11.15 -3.44
C SER A 107 -11.61 -10.28 -2.19
N LEU A 108 -10.50 -9.63 -1.85
CA LEU A 108 -10.38 -8.73 -0.70
C LEU A 108 -10.82 -7.30 -1.00
N GLN A 109 -11.18 -6.99 -2.26
CA GLN A 109 -11.46 -5.64 -2.74
C GLN A 109 -10.33 -4.64 -2.43
N LEU A 110 -9.09 -5.11 -2.44
CA LEU A 110 -7.90 -4.29 -2.20
C LEU A 110 -7.27 -3.84 -3.51
N PRO A 111 -6.77 -2.59 -3.59
CA PRO A 111 -5.99 -2.15 -4.74
C PRO A 111 -4.68 -2.95 -4.81
N LEU A 112 -4.29 -3.35 -6.03
CA LEU A 112 -3.07 -4.10 -6.29
C LEU A 112 -2.14 -3.34 -7.23
N ILE A 113 -0.89 -3.18 -6.82
CA ILE A 113 0.23 -2.82 -7.67
C ILE A 113 1.02 -4.09 -7.93
N ALA A 114 1.22 -4.47 -9.19
CA ALA A 114 2.08 -5.61 -9.50
C ALA A 114 3.27 -5.21 -10.34
N LEU A 115 4.39 -5.84 -9.99
CA LEU A 115 5.70 -5.62 -10.55
C LEU A 115 6.20 -6.99 -11.04
N PRO A 116 5.92 -7.35 -12.30
CA PRO A 116 6.40 -8.60 -12.87
C PRO A 116 7.92 -8.54 -13.03
N THR A 117 8.60 -9.63 -12.67
CA THR A 117 10.06 -9.75 -12.86
C THR A 117 10.45 -10.45 -14.15
N GLY A 118 9.46 -10.72 -15.01
CA GLY A 118 9.65 -11.22 -16.36
C GLY A 118 8.57 -10.69 -17.29
N LEU A 119 8.63 -11.08 -18.57
CA LEU A 119 7.62 -10.73 -19.56
C LEU A 119 6.37 -11.58 -19.33
N CYS A 120 5.31 -10.95 -18.81
CA CYS A 120 4.00 -11.58 -18.65
C CYS A 120 3.10 -11.26 -19.85
N ASP A 121 2.30 -12.24 -20.28
CA ASP A 121 1.22 -11.98 -21.23
C ASP A 121 0.24 -10.97 -20.64
N SER A 122 0.21 -9.79 -21.24
CA SER A 122 -0.57 -8.63 -20.80
C SER A 122 -2.07 -8.91 -20.74
N ALA A 123 -2.57 -9.87 -21.53
CA ALA A 123 -3.96 -10.32 -21.49
C ALA A 123 -4.36 -10.94 -20.13
N ARG A 124 -3.42 -11.51 -19.37
CA ARG A 124 -3.69 -12.08 -18.04
C ARG A 124 -3.62 -11.03 -16.93
N LEU A 125 -2.74 -10.04 -17.03
CA LEU A 125 -2.61 -8.98 -16.01
C LEU A 125 -3.59 -7.80 -16.17
N SER A 126 -4.11 -7.55 -17.37
CA SER A 126 -4.74 -6.24 -17.69
C SER A 126 -6.08 -5.96 -16.99
N LYS A 127 -6.78 -6.96 -16.42
CA LYS A 127 -8.12 -6.74 -15.85
C LYS A 127 -8.07 -6.30 -14.38
N GLY A 128 -7.74 -5.02 -14.15
CA GLY A 128 -7.88 -4.32 -12.85
C GLY A 128 -6.58 -3.92 -12.17
N MET A 129 -5.42 -4.02 -12.83
CA MET A 129 -4.12 -3.67 -12.26
C MET A 129 -3.71 -2.27 -12.74
N LEU A 130 -3.27 -1.42 -11.80
CA LEU A 130 -2.64 -0.14 -12.14
C LEU A 130 -1.28 -0.45 -12.78
N GLN A 131 -1.26 -0.47 -14.11
CA GLN A 131 -0.05 -0.65 -14.89
C GLN A 131 0.76 0.65 -14.81
N LEU A 132 1.85 0.63 -14.03
CA LEU A 132 2.86 1.68 -14.07
C LEU A 132 3.65 1.52 -15.37
N VAL A 133 3.23 2.26 -16.40
CA VAL A 133 3.99 2.44 -17.64
C VAL A 133 5.08 3.47 -17.34
N PHE A 134 6.34 3.04 -17.39
CA PHE A 134 7.49 3.94 -17.41
C PHE A 134 7.81 4.35 -18.85
#